data_AF-A0A4Y8D9L1-F1
#
_entry.id   AF-A0A4Y8D9L1-F1
#
_cell.length_a   1.000
_cell.length_b   1.000
_cell.length_c   1.000
_cell.angle_alpha   90.00
_cell.angle_beta   90.00
_cell.angle_gamma   90.00
#
_symmetry.space_group_name_H-M   'P 1'
#
loop_
_entity.id
_entity.type
_entity.pdbx_description
1 polymer ?
#
loop_
_entity_poly.entity_id
_entity_poly.type
_entity_poly.pdbx_seq_one_letter_code
_entity_poly.pdbx_strand_id
1 'polypeptide(L)'
;MPHIIHDFNIFMWNTMGARTYWVDWFPVKEQILNGALKDSALIVDVGGGKGHDLQIFHDKFPGEGKLILQDLSHVLTQVGDLDSTVERLGYDFLTPQPINDARVYFYHHILHDWSYYKCLEILEGLKSAMKPGYSKLLLHEMIVPEKGATNFHAILDLTMMGFNSGQERTEKEWRKLLTTAGFQHVKVWLSPEEDADGMVEAMLKI
;
A
#
# COMPACT_ATOMS: atom_id res chain seq x y z
N MET A 1 23.71 8.77 -7.28
CA MET A 1 24.33 9.20 -6.00
C MET A 1 23.86 8.27 -4.90
N PRO A 2 24.68 7.28 -4.47
CA PRO A 2 24.26 6.27 -3.50
C PRO A 2 23.85 6.82 -2.13
N HIS A 3 24.45 7.92 -1.67
CA HIS A 3 24.14 8.54 -0.37
C HIS A 3 22.73 9.14 -0.33
N ILE A 4 22.28 9.81 -1.41
CA ILE A 4 20.92 10.37 -1.49
C ILE A 4 19.85 9.27 -1.37
N ILE A 5 20.08 8.12 -2.02
CA ILE A 5 19.16 6.98 -1.97
C ILE A 5 19.12 6.37 -0.56
N HIS A 6 20.26 6.28 0.11
CA HIS A 6 20.34 5.84 1.49
C HIS A 6 19.56 6.77 2.44
N ASP A 7 19.77 8.08 2.32
CA ASP A 7 19.10 9.09 3.15
C ASP A 7 17.58 9.10 2.90
N PHE A 8 17.16 8.99 1.64
CA PHE A 8 15.75 8.84 1.27
C PHE A 8 15.13 7.61 1.95
N ASN A 9 15.80 6.46 1.86
CA ASN A 9 15.32 5.21 2.47
C ASN A 9 15.33 5.24 4.01
N ILE A 10 16.18 6.04 4.65
CA ILE A 10 16.14 6.27 6.10
C ILE A 10 14.99 7.20 6.46
N PHE A 11 14.78 8.27 5.68
CA PHE A 11 13.67 9.19 5.89
C PHE A 11 12.35 8.43 5.85
N MET A 12 12.09 7.67 4.77
CA MET A 12 10.86 6.88 4.62
C MET A 12 10.67 5.88 5.77
N TRP A 13 11.76 5.29 6.29
CA TRP A 13 11.72 4.40 7.44
C TRP A 13 11.31 5.10 8.75
N ASN A 14 11.83 6.31 9.00
CA ASN A 14 11.60 7.02 10.26
C ASN A 14 10.22 7.67 10.34
N THR A 15 9.66 8.13 9.22
CA THR A 15 8.30 8.70 9.18
C THR A 15 7.25 7.71 9.69
N MET A 16 7.53 6.41 9.55
CA MET A 16 6.66 5.31 9.96
C MET A 16 6.71 4.96 11.46
N GLY A 17 7.89 5.03 12.08
CA GLY A 17 8.08 4.62 13.48
C GLY A 17 7.46 5.55 14.52
N ALA A 18 6.88 6.69 14.09
CA ALA A 18 6.31 7.71 14.97
C ALA A 18 4.79 7.58 15.18
N ARG A 19 4.13 6.62 14.52
CA ARG A 19 2.67 6.43 14.53
C ARG A 19 2.29 5.00 14.93
N THR A 20 1.05 4.80 15.37
CA THR A 20 0.52 3.44 15.60
C THR A 20 0.50 2.65 14.28
N TYR A 21 0.97 1.41 14.33
CA TYR A 21 1.04 0.57 13.14
C TYR A 21 -0.34 0.17 12.63
N TRP A 22 -0.47 0.05 11.30
CA TRP A 22 -1.76 -0.26 10.67
C TRP A 22 -2.37 -1.57 11.19
N VAL A 23 -1.53 -2.56 11.53
CA VAL A 23 -1.96 -3.84 12.08
C VAL A 23 -2.60 -3.74 13.48
N ASP A 24 -2.49 -2.60 14.16
CA ASP A 24 -3.07 -2.35 15.48
C ASP A 24 -4.51 -1.85 15.41
N TRP A 25 -4.86 -1.07 14.39
CA TRP A 25 -6.20 -0.48 14.24
C TRP A 25 -6.99 -1.05 13.06
N PHE A 26 -6.33 -1.55 12.02
CA PHE A 26 -7.01 -2.21 10.90
C PHE A 26 -7.46 -3.62 11.31
N PRO A 27 -8.69 -4.05 10.99
CA PRO A 27 -9.21 -5.38 11.36
C PRO A 27 -8.59 -6.50 10.51
N VAL A 28 -7.31 -6.80 10.76
CA VAL A 28 -6.49 -7.77 10.01
C VAL A 28 -7.11 -9.15 9.99
N LYS A 29 -7.63 -9.62 11.13
CA LYS A 29 -8.22 -10.97 11.22
C LYS A 29 -9.41 -11.10 10.28
N GLU A 30 -10.32 -10.14 10.31
CA GLU A 30 -11.55 -10.16 9.53
C GLU A 30 -11.30 -9.87 8.05
N GLN A 31 -10.41 -8.91 7.74
CA GLN A 31 -10.22 -8.45 6.38
C GLN A 31 -9.17 -9.23 5.60
N ILE A 32 -8.15 -9.76 6.27
CA ILE A 32 -7.01 -10.44 5.63
C ILE A 32 -7.06 -11.94 5.91
N LEU A 33 -6.96 -12.35 7.18
CA LEU A 33 -6.74 -13.76 7.56
C LEU A 33 -7.96 -14.65 7.31
N ASN A 34 -9.16 -14.17 7.65
CA ASN A 34 -10.38 -14.95 7.52
C ASN A 34 -10.67 -15.27 6.05
N GLY A 35 -10.70 -16.57 5.73
CA GLY A 35 -10.94 -17.06 4.38
C GLY A 35 -9.73 -16.99 3.45
N ALA A 36 -8.53 -16.68 3.95
CA ALA A 36 -7.30 -16.77 3.18
C ALA A 36 -7.04 -18.23 2.74
N LEU A 37 -6.65 -18.40 1.48
CA LEU A 37 -6.27 -19.69 0.91
C LEU A 37 -4.80 -19.95 1.22
N LYS A 38 -4.49 -21.18 1.66
CA LYS A 38 -3.11 -21.56 2.05
C LYS A 38 -2.13 -21.62 0.88
N ASP A 39 -2.64 -21.88 -0.33
CA ASP A 39 -1.81 -22.07 -1.52
C ASP A 39 -1.54 -20.77 -2.29
N SER A 40 -2.08 -19.62 -1.84
CA SER A 40 -1.84 -18.32 -2.46
C SER A 40 -1.10 -17.36 -1.53
N ALA A 41 -0.50 -16.32 -2.11
CA ALA A 41 0.17 -15.29 -1.32
C ALA A 41 -0.85 -14.59 -0.42
N LEU A 42 -0.52 -14.42 0.87
CA LEU A 42 -1.37 -13.73 1.82
C LEU A 42 -1.32 -12.22 1.60
N ILE A 43 -0.10 -11.65 1.57
CA ILE A 43 0.12 -10.23 1.31
C ILE A 43 1.24 -10.10 0.29
N VAL A 44 0.96 -9.36 -0.77
CA VAL A 44 1.96 -8.83 -1.70
C VAL A 44 2.08 -7.33 -1.42
N ASP A 45 3.20 -6.93 -0.85
CA ASP A 45 3.51 -5.53 -0.54
C ASP A 45 4.24 -4.89 -1.72
N VAL A 46 3.55 -4.00 -2.44
CA VAL A 46 3.98 -3.45 -3.73
C VAL A 46 4.58 -2.07 -3.52
N GLY A 47 5.87 -1.93 -3.87
CA GLY A 47 6.64 -0.72 -3.56
C GLY A 47 6.95 -0.61 -2.07
N GLY A 48 7.04 -1.75 -1.36
CA GLY A 48 7.20 -1.79 0.10
C GLY A 48 8.56 -1.32 0.63
N GLY A 49 9.48 -0.91 -0.25
CA GLY A 49 10.80 -0.40 0.09
C GLY A 49 11.62 -1.41 0.87
N LYS A 50 11.80 -1.15 2.17
CA LYS A 50 12.53 -2.04 3.08
C LYS A 50 11.68 -3.16 3.70
N GLY A 51 10.38 -3.23 3.38
CA GLY A 51 9.47 -4.28 3.85
C GLY A 51 9.01 -4.11 5.30
N HIS A 52 8.94 -2.88 5.79
CA HIS A 52 8.57 -2.59 7.17
C HIS A 52 7.14 -3.05 7.50
N ASP A 53 6.17 -2.82 6.61
CA ASP A 53 4.79 -3.28 6.81
C ASP A 53 4.69 -4.79 6.94
N LEU A 54 5.41 -5.52 6.10
CA LEU A 54 5.48 -6.98 6.17
C LEU A 54 6.19 -7.47 7.43
N GLN A 55 7.25 -6.80 7.88
CA GLN A 55 7.93 -7.15 9.12
C GLN A 55 6.99 -6.97 10.33
N ILE A 56 6.33 -5.82 10.41
CA ILE A 56 5.37 -5.53 11.49
C ILE A 56 4.20 -6.53 11.48
N PHE A 57 3.68 -6.84 10.28
CA PHE A 57 2.66 -7.87 10.13
C PHE A 57 3.16 -9.24 10.59
N HIS A 58 4.35 -9.64 10.15
CA HIS A 58 4.96 -10.93 10.52
C HIS A 58 5.17 -11.05 12.03
N ASP A 59 5.67 -10.00 12.68
CA ASP A 59 5.92 -10.00 14.13
C ASP A 59 4.63 -10.16 14.93
N LYS A 60 3.52 -9.60 14.43
CA LYS A 60 2.21 -9.68 15.09
C LYS A 60 1.42 -10.94 14.75
N PHE A 61 1.62 -11.48 13.54
CA PHE A 61 0.89 -12.60 12.97
C PHE A 61 1.85 -13.65 12.38
N PRO A 62 2.74 -14.24 13.21
CA PRO A 62 3.80 -15.11 12.71
C PRO A 62 3.22 -16.40 12.10
N GLY A 63 3.66 -16.74 10.89
CA GLY A 63 3.30 -18.00 10.22
C GLY A 63 1.89 -18.06 9.61
N GLU A 64 1.16 -16.95 9.52
CA GLU A 64 -0.22 -16.92 8.98
C GLU A 64 -0.32 -17.07 7.45
N GLY A 65 0.80 -16.98 6.71
CA GLY A 65 0.80 -17.23 5.28
C GLY A 65 2.03 -16.71 4.55
N LYS A 66 2.03 -16.86 3.23
CA LYS A 66 3.13 -16.43 2.36
C LYS A 66 3.12 -14.90 2.20
N LEU A 67 4.21 -14.24 2.55
CA LEU A 67 4.42 -12.80 2.40
C LEU A 67 5.41 -12.53 1.27
N ILE A 68 5.12 -11.56 0.41
CA ILE A 68 5.97 -11.19 -0.73
C ILE A 68 6.20 -9.69 -0.73
N LEU A 69 7.45 -9.27 -0.60
CA LEU A 69 7.90 -7.90 -0.80
C LEU A 69 8.25 -7.67 -2.27
N GLN A 70 7.63 -6.68 -2.89
CA GLN A 70 7.93 -6.22 -4.23
C GLN A 70 8.48 -4.79 -4.21
N ASP A 71 9.61 -4.59 -4.87
CA ASP A 71 10.16 -3.26 -5.18
C ASP A 71 11.12 -3.39 -6.37
N LEU A 72 11.66 -2.27 -6.85
CA LEU A 72 12.71 -2.29 -7.85
C LEU A 72 13.93 -3.04 -7.31
N SER A 73 14.59 -3.83 -8.17
CA SER A 73 15.68 -4.72 -7.73
C SER A 73 16.81 -4.01 -6.98
N HIS A 74 17.08 -2.74 -7.30
CA HIS A 74 18.13 -1.94 -6.64
C HIS A 74 17.73 -1.38 -5.26
N VAL A 75 16.43 -1.37 -4.93
CA VAL A 75 15.92 -1.08 -3.59
C VAL A 75 16.02 -2.33 -2.73
N LEU A 76 15.65 -3.49 -3.30
CA LEU A 76 15.71 -4.78 -2.59
C LEU A 76 17.12 -5.19 -2.14
N THR A 77 18.18 -4.74 -2.83
CA THR A 77 19.57 -4.97 -2.39
C THR A 77 19.93 -4.23 -1.10
N GLN A 78 19.13 -3.24 -0.69
CA GLN A 78 19.31 -2.44 0.52
C GLN A 78 18.44 -2.93 1.69
N VAL A 79 17.62 -3.96 1.46
CA VAL A 79 16.81 -4.60 2.50
C VAL A 79 17.72 -5.44 3.39
N GLY A 80 17.94 -4.96 4.62
CA GLY A 80 18.68 -5.67 5.65
C GLY A 80 17.81 -6.68 6.40
N ASP A 81 17.45 -6.31 7.63
CA ASP A 81 16.82 -7.14 8.66
C ASP A 81 15.32 -7.40 8.41
N LEU A 82 14.98 -7.97 7.27
CA LEU A 82 13.66 -8.52 6.99
C LEU A 82 13.68 -10.04 7.18
N ASP A 83 12.66 -10.58 7.84
CA ASP A 83 12.56 -12.02 8.12
C ASP A 83 12.75 -12.86 6.84
N SER A 84 13.51 -13.94 6.97
CA SER A 84 13.87 -14.83 5.85
C SER A 84 12.68 -15.55 5.21
N THR A 85 11.53 -15.60 5.89
CA THR A 85 10.28 -16.17 5.36
C THR A 85 9.56 -15.23 4.38
N VAL A 86 9.93 -13.94 4.36
CA VAL A 86 9.38 -12.97 3.39
C VAL A 86 10.12 -13.09 2.06
N GLU A 87 9.40 -13.49 1.02
CA GLU A 87 9.95 -13.59 -0.33
C GLU A 87 10.18 -12.20 -0.90
N ARG A 88 11.35 -11.95 -1.49
CA ARG A 88 11.68 -10.67 -2.14
C ARG A 88 11.65 -10.84 -3.65
N LEU A 89 10.88 -10.01 -4.34
CA LEU A 89 10.71 -10.10 -5.79
C LEU A 89 10.89 -8.72 -6.44
N GLY A 90 11.88 -8.60 -7.32
CA GLY A 90 12.08 -7.41 -8.14
C GLY A 90 10.87 -7.17 -9.05
N TYR A 91 10.21 -6.02 -8.94
CA TYR A 91 9.00 -5.70 -9.70
C TYR A 91 8.86 -4.19 -9.94
N ASP A 92 8.38 -3.83 -11.14
CA ASP A 92 7.97 -2.48 -11.51
C ASP A 92 6.45 -2.47 -11.63
N PHE A 93 5.76 -1.73 -10.74
CA PHE A 93 4.30 -1.66 -10.69
C PHE A 93 3.66 -0.96 -11.89
N LEU A 94 4.44 -0.39 -12.81
CA LEU A 94 3.98 0.07 -14.13
C LEU A 94 3.87 -1.07 -15.15
N THR A 95 4.27 -2.29 -14.76
CA THR A 95 4.14 -3.51 -15.56
C THR A 95 3.07 -4.43 -14.99
N PRO A 96 2.52 -5.40 -15.77
CA PRO A 96 1.51 -6.32 -15.26
C PRO A 96 1.98 -7.09 -14.02
N GLN A 97 1.11 -7.20 -13.01
CA GLN A 97 1.44 -7.82 -11.74
C GLN A 97 1.73 -9.33 -11.90
N PRO A 98 2.93 -9.83 -11.54
CA PRO A 98 3.32 -11.23 -11.75
C PRO A 98 2.73 -12.21 -10.72
N ILE A 99 2.41 -11.77 -9.51
CA ILE A 99 1.82 -12.64 -8.48
C ILE A 99 0.31 -12.65 -8.66
N ASN A 100 -0.26 -13.82 -8.92
CA ASN A 100 -1.70 -13.98 -9.14
C ASN A 100 -2.41 -14.47 -7.87
N ASP A 101 -3.70 -14.13 -7.77
CA ASP A 101 -4.63 -14.63 -6.76
C ASP A 101 -4.15 -14.42 -5.31
N ALA A 102 -3.35 -13.39 -5.04
CA ALA A 102 -3.00 -13.02 -3.68
C ALA A 102 -4.25 -12.58 -2.89
N ARG A 103 -4.28 -12.83 -1.58
CA ARG A 103 -5.37 -12.38 -0.71
C ARG A 103 -5.40 -10.87 -0.62
N VAL A 104 -4.25 -10.23 -0.44
CA VAL A 104 -4.10 -8.77 -0.41
C VAL A 104 -2.96 -8.34 -1.34
N TYR A 105 -3.22 -7.30 -2.13
CA TYR A 105 -2.20 -6.45 -2.72
C TYR A 105 -2.19 -5.13 -1.94
N PHE A 106 -1.09 -4.87 -1.26
CA PHE A 106 -0.91 -3.76 -0.34
C PHE A 106 -0.04 -2.69 -1.01
N TYR A 107 -0.52 -1.45 -1.02
CA TYR A 107 0.19 -0.30 -1.55
C TYR A 107 0.18 0.76 -0.46
N HIS A 108 1.35 1.26 -0.10
CA HIS A 108 1.50 2.22 0.98
C HIS A 108 2.31 3.41 0.51
N HIS A 109 1.71 4.60 0.52
CA HIS A 109 2.33 5.80 -0.03
C HIS A 109 2.87 5.58 -1.44
N ILE A 110 2.03 4.96 -2.28
CA ILE A 110 2.37 4.73 -3.68
C ILE A 110 1.52 5.63 -4.55
N LEU A 111 0.20 5.53 -4.47
CA LEU A 111 -0.69 6.19 -5.44
C LEU A 111 -0.78 7.70 -5.20
N HIS A 112 -0.41 8.21 -4.03
CA HIS A 112 -0.32 9.66 -3.79
C HIS A 112 0.79 10.35 -4.60
N ASP A 113 1.86 9.63 -4.96
CA ASP A 113 2.97 10.14 -5.79
C ASP A 113 2.57 10.28 -7.27
N TRP A 114 1.47 9.65 -7.70
CA TRP A 114 1.13 9.58 -9.12
C TRP A 114 -0.09 10.41 -9.47
N SER A 115 -0.03 11.04 -10.64
CA SER A 115 -1.19 11.69 -11.24
C SER A 115 -2.36 10.72 -11.41
N TYR A 116 -3.57 11.27 -11.49
CA TYR A 116 -4.81 10.48 -11.65
C TYR A 116 -4.72 9.43 -12.78
N TYR A 117 -4.21 9.80 -13.95
CA TYR A 117 -4.11 8.89 -15.10
C TYR A 117 -3.06 7.79 -14.88
N LYS A 118 -1.94 8.11 -14.24
CA LYS A 118 -0.93 7.11 -13.90
C LYS A 118 -1.41 6.12 -12.86
N CYS A 119 -2.20 6.56 -11.88
CA CYS A 119 -2.87 5.65 -10.96
C CYS A 119 -3.78 4.66 -11.69
N LEU A 120 -4.52 5.11 -12.71
CA LEU A 120 -5.36 4.20 -13.52
C LEU A 120 -4.52 3.15 -14.26
N GLU A 121 -3.37 3.52 -14.81
CA GLU A 121 -2.45 2.58 -15.47
C GLU A 121 -1.90 1.54 -14.49
N ILE A 122 -1.44 1.97 -13.30
CA ILE A 122 -0.95 1.06 -12.24
C ILE A 122 -2.05 0.10 -11.81
N LEU A 123 -3.25 0.62 -11.55
CA LEU A 123 -4.40 -0.18 -11.16
C LEU A 123 -4.80 -1.17 -12.25
N GLU A 124 -4.72 -0.80 -13.54
CA GLU A 124 -4.96 -1.72 -14.65
C GLU A 124 -4.01 -2.92 -14.64
N GLY A 125 -2.71 -2.66 -14.42
CA GLY A 125 -1.69 -3.71 -14.33
C GLY A 125 -1.91 -4.69 -13.17
N LEU A 126 -2.52 -4.22 -12.08
CA LEU A 126 -2.88 -5.05 -10.94
C LEU A 126 -4.11 -5.93 -11.19
N LYS A 127 -5.15 -5.40 -11.86
CA LYS A 127 -6.45 -6.08 -11.98
C LYS A 127 -6.35 -7.47 -12.57
N SER A 128 -5.48 -7.69 -13.56
CA SER A 128 -5.33 -8.99 -14.22
C SER A 128 -4.86 -10.10 -13.27
N ALA A 129 -4.20 -9.73 -12.17
CA ALA A 129 -3.68 -10.66 -11.18
C ALA A 129 -4.61 -10.88 -9.99
N MET A 130 -5.68 -10.08 -9.86
CA MET A 130 -6.62 -10.18 -8.76
C MET A 130 -7.72 -11.20 -9.05
N LYS A 131 -8.03 -12.03 -8.05
CA LYS A 131 -9.16 -12.96 -8.09
C LYS A 131 -10.46 -12.26 -7.67
N PRO A 132 -11.47 -12.11 -8.55
CA PRO A 132 -12.75 -11.51 -8.17
C PRO A 132 -13.42 -12.26 -7.00
N GLY A 133 -13.97 -11.49 -6.06
CA GLY A 133 -14.60 -12.03 -4.84
C GLY A 133 -13.63 -12.56 -3.78
N TYR A 134 -12.31 -12.56 -4.02
CA TYR A 134 -11.31 -13.05 -3.07
C TYR A 134 -10.20 -12.03 -2.77
N SER A 135 -9.53 -11.54 -3.82
CA SER A 135 -8.42 -10.61 -3.69
C SER A 135 -8.91 -9.22 -3.29
N LYS A 136 -8.14 -8.57 -2.41
CA LYS A 136 -8.37 -7.20 -1.98
C LYS A 136 -7.20 -6.32 -2.36
N LEU A 137 -7.50 -5.10 -2.76
CA LEU A 137 -6.55 -4.00 -2.83
C LEU A 137 -6.67 -3.21 -1.53
N LEU A 138 -5.55 -3.02 -0.84
CA LEU A 138 -5.43 -2.14 0.31
C LEU A 138 -4.47 -0.99 -0.03
N LEU A 139 -4.98 0.24 0.03
CA LEU A 139 -4.20 1.46 -0.12
C LEU A 139 -4.06 2.10 1.25
N HIS A 140 -2.84 2.11 1.79
CA HIS A 140 -2.51 2.80 3.03
C HIS A 140 -1.97 4.18 2.67
N GLU A 141 -2.81 5.20 2.83
CA GLU A 141 -2.57 6.52 2.25
C GLU A 141 -3.17 7.61 3.17
N MET A 142 -2.69 8.84 3.03
CA MET A 142 -3.32 9.98 3.70
C MET A 142 -4.72 10.23 3.11
N ILE A 143 -5.73 10.30 3.99
CA ILE A 143 -7.12 10.55 3.59
C ILE A 143 -7.51 11.96 3.99
N VAL A 144 -7.43 12.88 3.03
CA VAL A 144 -7.71 14.30 3.28
C VAL A 144 -9.20 14.49 3.64
N PRO A 145 -9.54 15.19 4.72
CA PRO A 145 -10.93 15.49 5.03
C PRO A 145 -11.49 16.51 4.02
N GLU A 146 -12.74 16.31 3.60
CA GLU A 146 -13.45 17.21 2.66
C GLU A 146 -13.53 18.66 3.16
N LYS A 147 -13.50 18.85 4.48
CA LYS A 147 -13.47 20.16 5.14
C LYS A 147 -12.60 20.07 6.39
N GLY A 148 -11.89 21.16 6.69
CA GLY A 148 -11.06 21.23 7.88
C GLY A 148 -9.73 20.48 7.75
N ALA A 149 -9.19 20.36 6.53
CA ALA A 149 -7.83 19.88 6.32
C ALA A 149 -6.84 20.71 7.15
N THR A 150 -5.96 20.02 7.87
CA THR A 150 -4.94 20.66 8.70
C THR A 150 -3.81 21.22 7.82
N ASN A 151 -2.91 22.00 8.43
CA ASN A 151 -1.72 22.45 7.73
C ASN A 151 -0.84 21.28 7.28
N PHE A 152 -0.84 20.17 8.03
CA PHE A 152 -0.08 18.98 7.65
C PHE A 152 -0.60 18.39 6.34
N HIS A 153 -1.92 18.18 6.23
CA HIS A 153 -2.55 17.74 4.98
C HIS A 153 -2.21 18.66 3.80
N ALA A 154 -2.32 19.97 3.98
CA ALA A 154 -2.04 20.93 2.91
C ALA A 154 -0.56 20.93 2.49
N ILE A 155 0.37 20.85 3.45
CA ILE A 155 1.81 20.80 3.15
C ILE A 155 2.16 19.51 2.41
N LEU A 156 1.59 18.37 2.83
CA LEU A 156 1.83 17.09 2.18
C LEU A 156 1.28 17.10 0.74
N ASP A 157 0.07 17.59 0.52
CA ASP A 157 -0.52 17.71 -0.83
C ASP A 157 0.30 18.63 -1.75
N LEU A 158 0.72 19.80 -1.25
CA LEU A 158 1.61 20.70 -1.99
C LEU A 158 2.96 20.04 -2.31
N THR A 159 3.48 19.19 -1.42
CA THR A 159 4.71 18.42 -1.61
C THR A 159 4.53 17.41 -2.75
N MET A 160 3.47 16.61 -2.72
CA MET A 160 3.16 15.63 -3.77
C MET A 160 2.95 16.30 -5.14
N MET A 161 2.24 17.42 -5.16
CA MET A 161 2.07 18.22 -6.37
C MET A 161 3.41 18.74 -6.91
N GLY A 162 4.26 19.30 -6.04
CA GLY A 162 5.50 19.95 -6.44
C GLY A 162 6.60 18.98 -6.92
N PHE A 163 6.71 17.81 -6.29
CA PHE A 163 7.78 16.86 -6.58
C PHE A 163 7.39 15.75 -7.56
N ASN A 164 6.13 15.30 -7.52
CA ASN A 164 5.73 14.07 -8.20
C ASN A 164 4.61 14.28 -9.24
N SER A 165 4.06 15.50 -9.34
CA SER A 165 2.76 15.73 -10.01
C SER A 165 1.66 14.80 -9.46
N GLY A 166 1.82 14.43 -8.18
CA GLY A 166 0.90 13.64 -7.39
C GLY A 166 -0.14 14.52 -6.70
N GLN A 167 -0.93 13.88 -5.85
CA GLN A 167 -1.93 14.57 -5.03
C GLN A 167 -2.31 13.68 -3.84
N GLU A 168 -2.56 14.32 -2.71
CA GLU A 168 -3.32 13.70 -1.63
C GLU A 168 -4.80 13.70 -1.99
N ARG A 169 -5.55 12.71 -1.50
CA ARG A 169 -6.93 12.47 -1.95
C ARG A 169 -7.89 12.37 -0.79
N THR A 170 -9.05 12.97 -0.98
CA THR A 170 -10.21 12.76 -0.13
C THR A 170 -10.78 11.35 -0.32
N GLU A 171 -11.58 10.88 0.64
CA GLU A 171 -12.34 9.61 0.48
C GLU A 171 -13.15 9.59 -0.83
N LYS A 172 -13.78 10.70 -1.20
CA LYS A 172 -14.58 10.79 -2.42
C LYS A 172 -13.74 10.62 -3.68
N GLU A 173 -12.53 11.18 -3.69
CA GLU A 173 -11.59 11.05 -4.80
C GLU A 173 -11.02 9.65 -4.90
N TRP A 174 -10.68 9.01 -3.77
CA TRP A 174 -10.30 7.60 -3.74
C TRP A 174 -11.40 6.69 -4.30
N ARG A 175 -12.65 6.89 -3.85
CA ARG A 175 -13.82 6.17 -4.37
C ARG A 175 -13.99 6.38 -5.87
N LYS A 176 -13.84 7.62 -6.36
CA LYS A 176 -13.95 7.94 -7.78
C LYS A 176 -12.84 7.26 -8.60
N LEU A 177 -11.60 7.31 -8.15
CA LEU A 177 -10.46 6.70 -8.82
C LEU A 177 -10.66 5.18 -8.95
N LEU A 178 -10.95 4.52 -7.82
CA LEU A 178 -11.12 3.07 -7.76
C LEU A 178 -12.33 2.58 -8.57
N THR A 179 -13.47 3.27 -8.48
CA THR A 179 -14.64 2.93 -9.29
C THR A 179 -14.41 3.14 -10.78
N THR A 180 -13.68 4.19 -11.17
CA THR A 180 -13.26 4.42 -12.56
C THR A 180 -12.33 3.32 -13.06
N ALA A 181 -11.42 2.84 -12.21
CA ALA A 181 -10.54 1.71 -12.52
C ALA A 181 -11.27 0.35 -12.58
N GLY A 182 -12.55 0.28 -12.20
CA GLY A 182 -13.36 -0.95 -12.25
C GLY A 182 -13.42 -1.72 -10.94
N PHE A 183 -12.95 -1.13 -9.84
CA PHE A 183 -13.08 -1.71 -8.50
C PHE A 183 -14.46 -1.38 -7.89
N GLN A 184 -14.85 -2.20 -6.92
CA GLN A 184 -16.10 -2.14 -6.17
C GLN A 184 -15.84 -2.38 -4.67
N HIS A 185 -16.92 -2.30 -3.88
CA HIS A 185 -16.89 -2.49 -2.42
C HIS A 185 -15.88 -1.60 -1.70
N VAL A 186 -15.71 -0.36 -2.19
CA VAL A 186 -14.75 0.59 -1.61
C VAL A 186 -15.15 0.90 -0.16
N LYS A 187 -14.26 0.63 0.78
CA LYS A 187 -14.39 0.99 2.20
C LYS A 187 -13.20 1.85 2.60
N VAL A 188 -13.42 2.78 3.51
CA VAL A 188 -12.37 3.61 4.10
C VAL A 188 -12.36 3.36 5.59
N TRP A 189 -11.17 3.10 6.12
CA TRP A 189 -10.89 2.86 7.52
C TRP A 189 -9.93 3.95 7.97
N LEU A 190 -10.35 4.78 8.92
CA LEU A 190 -9.52 5.88 9.42
C LEU A 190 -8.73 5.41 10.64
N SER A 191 -7.47 5.82 10.73
CA SER A 191 -6.67 5.65 11.94
C SER A 191 -7.34 6.41 13.12
N PRO A 192 -7.21 5.89 14.35
CA PRO A 192 -7.65 6.62 15.55
C PRO A 192 -6.80 7.86 15.87
N GLU A 193 -5.63 8.03 15.23
CA GLU A 193 -4.77 9.19 15.39
C GLU A 193 -5.14 10.34 14.44
N GLU A 194 -4.99 11.58 14.91
CA GLU A 194 -5.14 12.77 14.06
C GLU A 194 -3.98 12.89 13.07
N ASP A 195 -4.28 13.40 11.87
CA ASP A 195 -3.31 13.58 10.77
C ASP A 195 -2.53 12.31 10.39
N ALA A 196 -3.10 11.13 10.70
CA ALA A 196 -2.54 9.83 10.36
C ALA A 196 -3.16 9.24 9.09
N ASP A 197 -2.45 8.29 8.49
CA ASP A 197 -2.89 7.61 7.28
C ASP A 197 -4.12 6.74 7.56
N GLY A 198 -4.90 6.49 6.52
CA GLY A 198 -6.06 5.61 6.55
C GLY A 198 -5.88 4.45 5.56
N MET A 199 -6.76 3.47 5.66
CA MET A 199 -6.81 2.34 4.73
C MET A 199 -8.00 2.47 3.79
N VAL A 200 -7.76 2.49 2.49
CA VAL A 200 -8.80 2.32 1.47
C VAL A 200 -8.77 0.88 0.99
N GLU A 201 -9.86 0.15 1.23
CA GLU A 201 -10.04 -1.23 0.79
C GLU A 201 -10.93 -1.26 -0.46
N ALA A 202 -10.56 -2.05 -1.46
CA ALA A 202 -11.37 -2.27 -2.66
C ALA A 202 -11.22 -3.70 -3.20
N MET A 203 -12.22 -4.16 -3.97
CA MET A 203 -12.24 -5.48 -4.59
C MET A 203 -12.66 -5.38 -6.05
N LEU A 204 -12.36 -6.39 -6.86
CA LEU A 204 -12.94 -6.48 -8.21
C LEU A 204 -14.42 -6.86 -8.16
N LYS A 205 -15.17 -6.37 -9.15
CA LYS A 205 -16.54 -6.80 -9.43
C LYS A 205 -16.57 -8.30 -9.73
N ILE A 206 -17.50 -9.03 -9.10
CA ILE A 206 -17.81 -10.44 -9.41
C ILE A 206 -18.59 -10.51 -10.72
#